data_AF-A0A316WAB6-F1
#
_entry.id   AF-A0A316WAB6-F1
#
_cell.length_a   1.000
_cell.length_b   1.000
_cell.length_c   1.000
_cell.angle_alpha   90.00
_cell.angle_beta   90.00
_cell.angle_gamma   90.00
#
_symmetry.space_group_name_H-M   'P 1'
#
loop_
_entity.id
_entity.type
_entity.pdbx_description
1 polymer ?
#
loop_
_entity_poly.entity_id
_entity_poly.type
_entity_poly.pdbx_seq_one_letter_code
_entity_poly.pdbx_strand_id
1 'polypeptide(L)'
;MKNLTLIMVFFLCSNQIIAQKYSSKIGKVSFEASLPMVEDVFAQDNNNTVILNADTGDLASLSLVKNFKFKVKLMEEHFNENYAETTKYPKTTFKGKILNFDKTKLSENPQKFTLQGVLNFHGVNRNISSTATISSKDGKIYMKGTFIAKTGDFKVTIPKMVMKKVAENVNVEYNYILIK
;
A
#
# COMPACT_ATOMS: atom_id res chain seq x y z
N MET A 1 -34.74 -9.90 44.07
CA MET A 1 -34.98 -9.59 42.64
C MET A 1 -34.47 -8.21 42.22
N LYS A 2 -34.54 -7.15 43.04
CA LYS A 2 -34.00 -5.80 42.72
C LYS A 2 -32.49 -5.76 42.39
N ASN A 3 -31.69 -6.61 43.04
CA ASN A 3 -30.23 -6.63 42.81
C ASN A 3 -29.84 -7.32 41.49
N LEU A 4 -30.71 -8.17 40.93
CA LEU A 4 -30.47 -8.85 39.66
C LEU A 4 -30.73 -7.92 38.47
N THR A 5 -31.70 -7.01 38.60
CA THR A 5 -31.99 -5.98 37.60
C THR A 5 -30.84 -4.98 37.45
N LEU A 6 -30.13 -4.66 38.54
CA LEU A 6 -29.01 -3.72 38.54
C LEU A 6 -27.78 -4.27 37.79
N ILE A 7 -27.54 -5.59 37.87
CA ILE A 7 -26.43 -6.27 37.17
C ILE A 7 -26.71 -6.35 35.67
N MET A 8 -27.97 -6.52 35.26
CA MET A 8 -28.36 -6.62 33.85
C MET A 8 -28.23 -5.28 33.11
N VAL A 9 -28.41 -4.14 33.80
CA VAL A 9 -28.21 -2.80 33.24
C VAL A 9 -26.72 -2.48 33.06
N PHE A 10 -25.84 -2.99 33.93
CA PHE A 10 -24.39 -2.76 33.83
C PHE A 10 -23.74 -3.48 32.64
N PHE A 11 -24.33 -4.61 32.20
CA PHE A 11 -23.83 -5.38 31.05
C PHE A 11 -24.19 -4.74 29.68
N LEU A 12 -25.16 -3.83 29.64
CA LEU A 12 -25.57 -3.10 28.42
C LEU A 12 -24.66 -1.91 28.08
N CYS A 13 -23.75 -1.54 28.98
CA CYS A 13 -22.76 -0.47 28.78
C CYS A 13 -21.39 -0.99 28.32
N SER A 14 -21.31 -2.16 27.69
CA SER A 14 -20.07 -2.61 27.06
C SER A 14 -19.72 -1.61 25.94
N ASN A 15 -18.78 -0.71 26.24
CA ASN A 15 -18.25 0.28 25.31
C ASN A 15 -17.79 -0.45 24.03
N GLN A 16 -18.54 -0.26 22.94
CA GLN A 16 -18.07 -0.60 21.60
C GLN A 16 -16.92 0.36 21.31
N ILE A 17 -15.68 -0.07 21.58
CA ILE A 17 -14.49 0.65 21.14
C ILE A 17 -14.48 0.52 19.61
N ILE A 18 -15.05 1.52 18.94
CA ILE A 18 -15.04 1.60 17.47
C ILE A 18 -13.59 1.85 17.07
N ALA A 19 -12.98 0.86 16.45
CA ALA A 19 -11.65 1.00 15.89
C ALA A 19 -11.60 2.23 14.96
N GLN A 20 -10.67 3.15 15.18
CA GLN A 20 -10.56 4.37 14.39
C GLN A 20 -9.96 4.05 13.02
N LYS A 21 -10.82 3.70 12.08
CA LYS A 21 -10.43 3.44 10.70
C LYS A 21 -10.22 4.74 9.95
N TYR A 22 -9.13 4.78 9.18
CA TYR A 22 -8.79 5.81 8.23
C TYR A 22 -8.66 5.14 6.87
N SER A 23 -9.13 5.76 5.80
CA SER A 23 -9.10 5.16 4.48
C SER A 23 -8.95 6.16 3.35
N SER A 24 -8.57 5.66 2.17
CA SER A 24 -8.58 6.38 0.92
C SER A 24 -8.93 5.44 -0.22
N LYS A 25 -9.62 5.95 -1.25
CA LYS A 25 -9.86 5.26 -2.54
C LYS A 25 -9.13 5.94 -3.70
N ILE A 26 -8.36 6.98 -3.40
CA ILE A 26 -7.59 7.80 -4.33
C ILE A 26 -6.11 7.81 -3.94
N GLY A 27 -5.66 6.73 -3.30
CA GLY A 27 -4.26 6.53 -2.96
C GLY A 27 -3.43 6.46 -4.23
N LYS A 28 -2.22 7.03 -4.19
CA LYS A 28 -1.27 6.97 -5.29
C LYS A 28 -0.23 5.91 -5.01
N VAL A 29 -0.03 5.01 -5.95
CA VAL A 29 1.08 4.04 -5.94
C VAL A 29 1.75 4.12 -7.30
N SER A 30 3.06 4.29 -7.31
CA SER A 30 3.85 4.28 -8.54
C SER A 30 4.99 3.29 -8.43
N PHE A 31 5.47 2.85 -9.59
CA PHE A 31 6.71 2.12 -9.67
C PHE A 31 7.58 2.66 -10.80
N GLU A 32 8.88 2.52 -10.62
CA GLU A 32 9.90 2.91 -11.58
C GLU A 32 10.94 1.80 -11.73
N ALA A 33 11.14 1.36 -12.97
CA ALA A 33 12.09 0.33 -13.37
C ALA A 33 13.02 0.84 -14.50
N SER A 34 13.27 2.15 -14.53
CA SER A 34 14.10 2.81 -15.54
C SER A 34 15.58 2.50 -15.34
N LEU A 35 16.34 2.39 -16.43
CA LEU A 35 17.80 2.43 -16.41
C LEU A 35 18.27 3.82 -16.89
N PRO A 36 19.50 4.25 -16.57
CA PRO A 36 20.03 5.52 -17.07
C PRO A 36 20.05 5.56 -18.60
N MET A 37 19.69 6.72 -19.16
CA MET A 37 19.79 7.01 -20.62
C MET A 37 18.92 6.13 -21.54
N VAL A 38 17.91 5.44 -20.99
CA VAL A 38 16.86 4.75 -21.76
C VAL A 38 15.49 5.37 -21.47
N GLU A 39 14.47 4.97 -22.22
CA GLU A 39 13.10 5.43 -21.99
C GLU A 39 12.58 4.99 -20.61
N ASP A 40 11.92 5.91 -19.91
CA ASP A 40 11.45 5.69 -18.54
C ASP A 40 10.41 4.58 -18.47
N VAL A 41 10.66 3.57 -17.64
CA VAL A 41 9.70 2.53 -17.31
C VAL A 41 9.02 2.92 -16.00
N PHE A 42 8.04 3.80 -16.12
CA PHE A 42 7.28 4.35 -15.01
C PHE A 42 5.79 4.11 -15.20
N ALA A 43 5.10 3.70 -14.14
CA ALA A 43 3.65 3.66 -14.11
C ALA A 43 3.08 4.06 -12.76
N GLN A 44 1.84 4.57 -12.78
CA GLN A 44 1.14 5.04 -11.59
C GLN A 44 -0.33 4.63 -11.57
N ASP A 45 -0.78 4.13 -10.43
CA ASP A 45 -2.19 3.96 -10.06
C ASP A 45 -2.60 5.12 -9.14
N ASN A 46 -3.70 5.81 -9.46
CA ASN A 46 -4.29 6.89 -8.67
C ASN A 46 -5.54 6.47 -7.90
N ASN A 47 -5.87 5.18 -7.94
CA ASN A 47 -7.10 4.59 -7.42
C ASN A 47 -6.79 3.45 -6.43
N ASN A 48 -5.61 3.48 -5.81
CA ASN A 48 -5.28 2.55 -4.75
C ASN A 48 -6.25 2.75 -3.58
N THR A 49 -6.85 1.65 -3.12
CA THR A 49 -7.68 1.64 -1.92
C THR A 49 -6.82 1.23 -0.74
N VAL A 50 -6.77 2.06 0.29
CA VAL A 50 -5.97 1.83 1.50
C VAL A 50 -6.83 2.05 2.73
N ILE A 51 -6.62 1.22 3.74
CA ILE A 51 -7.26 1.30 5.05
C ILE A 51 -6.19 1.16 6.12
N LEU A 52 -6.23 2.06 7.11
CA LEU A 52 -5.41 2.07 8.31
C LEU A 52 -6.34 1.93 9.52
N ASN A 53 -6.08 0.96 10.38
CA ASN A 53 -6.60 0.94 11.74
C ASN A 53 -5.67 1.78 12.62
N ALA A 54 -6.11 2.98 13.00
CA ALA A 54 -5.27 3.92 13.72
C ALA A 54 -5.06 3.57 15.20
N ASP A 55 -5.79 2.58 15.74
CA ASP A 55 -5.58 2.11 17.11
C ASP A 55 -4.49 1.01 17.17
N THR A 56 -4.29 0.27 16.09
CA THR A 56 -3.36 -0.89 16.05
C THR A 56 -2.16 -0.71 15.11
N GLY A 57 -2.22 0.29 14.22
CA GLY A 57 -1.25 0.48 13.14
C GLY A 57 -1.39 -0.53 11.99
N ASP A 58 -2.43 -1.37 11.99
CA ASP A 58 -2.66 -2.31 10.89
C ASP A 58 -3.04 -1.56 9.62
N LEU A 59 -2.38 -1.89 8.51
CA LEU A 59 -2.58 -1.26 7.22
C LEU A 59 -2.80 -2.30 6.12
N ALA A 60 -3.80 -2.07 5.28
CA ALA A 60 -4.03 -2.86 4.08
C ALA A 60 -4.21 -1.94 2.88
N SER A 61 -3.61 -2.28 1.74
CA SER A 61 -3.83 -1.58 0.48
C SER A 61 -4.10 -2.55 -0.67
N LEU A 62 -4.81 -2.07 -1.69
CA LEU A 62 -5.19 -2.82 -2.88
C LEU A 62 -5.18 -1.89 -4.10
N SER A 63 -4.50 -2.35 -5.15
CA SER A 63 -4.58 -1.78 -6.49
C SER A 63 -5.10 -2.82 -7.47
N LEU A 64 -5.93 -2.40 -8.42
CA LEU A 64 -6.14 -3.20 -9.64
C LEU A 64 -4.92 -2.99 -10.52
N VAL A 65 -4.29 -4.07 -10.99
CA VAL A 65 -3.00 -3.94 -11.71
C VAL A 65 -3.17 -3.18 -13.05
N LYS A 66 -4.34 -3.29 -13.68
CA LYS A 66 -4.69 -2.51 -14.88
C LYS A 66 -4.81 -0.99 -14.68
N ASN A 67 -4.83 -0.53 -13.43
CA ASN A 67 -4.90 0.90 -13.13
C ASN A 67 -3.54 1.58 -13.24
N PHE A 68 -2.44 0.83 -13.25
CA PHE A 68 -1.12 1.39 -13.48
C PHE A 68 -1.02 1.91 -14.92
N LYS A 69 -0.95 3.24 -15.05
CA LYS A 69 -0.87 3.93 -16.35
C LYS A 69 0.56 4.32 -16.66
N PHE A 70 0.99 3.98 -17.88
CA PHE A 70 2.30 4.34 -18.41
C PHE A 70 2.17 5.54 -19.34
N LYS A 71 3.28 6.25 -19.55
CA LYS A 71 3.34 7.32 -20.56
C LYS A 71 3.15 6.77 -21.98
N VAL A 72 3.73 5.60 -22.28
CA VAL A 72 3.60 4.93 -23.58
C VAL A 72 2.63 3.76 -23.49
N LYS A 73 1.56 3.81 -24.29
CA LYS A 73 0.51 2.78 -24.29
C LYS A 73 1.01 1.39 -24.62
N LEU A 74 1.94 1.25 -25.57
CA LEU A 74 2.51 -0.04 -25.92
C LEU A 74 3.31 -0.68 -24.76
N MET A 75 3.97 0.15 -23.92
CA MET A 75 4.61 -0.35 -22.70
C MET A 75 3.57 -0.82 -21.68
N GLU A 76 2.44 -0.12 -21.55
CA GLU A 76 1.32 -0.54 -20.72
C GLU A 76 0.71 -1.87 -21.20
N GLU A 77 0.53 -2.06 -22.50
CA GLU A 77 0.06 -3.32 -23.09
C GLU A 77 1.03 -4.46 -22.77
N HIS A 78 2.33 -4.26 -23.04
CA HIS A 78 3.34 -5.25 -22.71
C HIS A 78 3.36 -5.58 -21.22
N PHE A 79 3.29 -4.57 -20.33
CA PHE A 79 3.18 -4.75 -18.89
C PHE A 79 2.00 -5.65 -18.52
N ASN A 80 0.81 -5.35 -19.05
CA ASN A 80 -0.40 -6.07 -18.70
C ASN A 80 -0.38 -7.52 -19.18
N GLU A 81 0.11 -7.77 -20.40
CA GLU A 81 0.03 -9.09 -21.03
C GLU A 81 1.23 -9.98 -20.70
N ASN A 82 2.45 -9.44 -20.78
CA ASN A 82 3.68 -10.24 -20.78
C ASN A 82 4.40 -10.28 -19.42
N TYR A 83 4.18 -9.28 -18.56
CA TYR A 83 4.93 -9.15 -17.30
C TYR A 83 4.06 -9.34 -16.07
N ALA A 84 2.93 -8.63 -15.98
CA ALA A 84 2.04 -8.67 -14.83
C ALA A 84 0.86 -9.64 -15.01
N GLU A 85 0.65 -10.17 -16.22
CA GLU A 85 -0.42 -11.11 -16.59
C GLU A 85 -1.76 -10.72 -15.96
N THR A 86 -2.23 -9.48 -16.17
CA THR A 86 -3.30 -8.88 -15.35
C THR A 86 -4.67 -9.52 -15.50
N THR A 87 -4.91 -10.23 -16.60
CA THR A 87 -6.09 -11.10 -16.74
C THR A 87 -6.10 -12.22 -15.69
N LYS A 88 -4.92 -12.76 -15.35
CA LYS A 88 -4.72 -13.85 -14.37
C LYS A 88 -4.52 -13.33 -12.96
N TYR A 89 -3.76 -12.24 -12.81
CA TYR A 89 -3.49 -11.59 -11.52
C TYR A 89 -3.99 -10.14 -11.51
N PRO A 90 -5.32 -9.93 -11.45
CA PRO A 90 -5.91 -8.60 -11.64
C PRO A 90 -5.66 -7.62 -10.49
N LYS A 91 -5.15 -8.10 -9.35
CA LYS A 91 -5.02 -7.34 -8.12
C LYS A 91 -3.63 -7.51 -7.52
N THR A 92 -3.13 -6.43 -6.94
CA THR A 92 -1.97 -6.43 -6.04
C THR A 92 -2.41 -5.93 -4.69
N THR A 93 -1.93 -6.54 -3.61
CA THR A 93 -2.35 -6.20 -2.25
C THR A 93 -1.16 -6.12 -1.32
N PHE A 94 -1.19 -5.17 -0.40
CA PHE A 94 -0.29 -5.14 0.75
C PHE A 94 -1.11 -5.31 2.03
N LYS A 95 -0.63 -6.11 2.97
CA LYS A 95 -1.18 -6.23 4.33
C LYS A 95 -0.04 -6.21 5.32
N GLY A 96 -0.06 -5.27 6.26
CA GLY A 96 1.05 -5.06 7.18
C GLY A 96 0.68 -4.23 8.39
N LYS A 97 1.72 -3.80 9.11
CA LYS A 97 1.65 -3.02 10.34
C LYS A 97 2.72 -1.95 10.35
N ILE A 98 2.33 -0.75 10.79
CA ILE A 98 3.25 0.32 11.12
C ILE A 98 3.81 0.03 12.52
N LEU A 99 5.11 -0.20 12.63
CA LEU A 99 5.75 -0.53 13.89
C LEU A 99 5.75 0.68 14.84
N ASN A 100 5.46 0.42 16.11
CA ASN A 100 5.40 1.43 17.17
C ASN A 100 4.49 2.62 16.83
N PHE A 101 3.43 2.36 16.04
CA PHE A 101 2.47 3.39 15.66
C PHE A 101 1.63 3.80 16.86
N ASP A 102 1.56 5.11 17.08
CA ASP A 102 0.73 5.73 18.09
C ASP A 102 0.15 7.00 17.49
N LYS A 103 -1.13 6.95 17.13
CA LYS A 103 -1.83 8.07 16.50
C LYS A 103 -1.73 9.35 17.34
N THR A 104 -1.70 9.22 18.67
CA THR A 104 -1.66 10.37 19.59
C THR A 104 -0.35 11.15 19.51
N LYS A 105 0.70 10.53 18.97
CA LYS A 105 2.03 11.14 18.78
C LYS A 105 2.23 11.78 17.40
N LEU A 106 1.27 11.60 16.48
CA LEU A 106 1.32 12.24 15.17
C LEU A 106 1.14 13.75 15.31
N SER A 107 1.86 14.49 14.49
CA SER A 107 1.79 15.95 14.42
C SER A 107 1.76 16.41 12.97
N GLU A 108 1.66 17.72 12.72
CA GLU A 108 1.81 18.25 11.35
C GLU A 108 3.20 17.99 10.77
N ASN A 109 4.22 17.85 11.62
CA ASN A 109 5.58 17.52 11.20
C ASN A 109 5.70 16.03 10.85
N PRO A 110 6.17 15.67 9.64
CA PRO A 110 6.34 14.28 9.24
C PRO A 110 7.33 13.52 10.12
N GLN A 111 6.90 12.38 10.64
CA GLN A 111 7.72 11.47 11.46
C GLN A 111 8.00 10.19 10.69
N LYS A 112 9.19 9.61 10.85
CA LYS A 112 9.56 8.36 10.21
C LYS A 112 9.04 7.16 10.99
N PHE A 113 8.46 6.20 10.28
CA PHE A 113 8.01 4.92 10.79
C PHE A 113 8.49 3.78 9.90
N THR A 114 8.58 2.59 10.47
CA THR A 114 8.84 1.35 9.71
C THR A 114 7.51 0.66 9.45
N LEU A 115 7.19 0.39 8.19
CA LEU A 115 6.05 -0.40 7.76
C LEU A 115 6.54 -1.79 7.37
N GLN A 116 5.99 -2.85 7.98
CA GLN A 116 6.31 -4.24 7.65
C GLN A 116 5.05 -5.00 7.27
N GLY A 117 5.13 -5.85 6.26
CA GLY A 117 3.98 -6.65 5.85
C GLY A 117 4.26 -7.55 4.67
N VAL A 118 3.19 -8.10 4.12
CA VAL A 118 3.20 -8.98 2.96
C VAL A 118 2.63 -8.25 1.75
N LEU A 119 3.44 -8.13 0.70
CA LEU A 119 3.02 -7.71 -0.63
C LEU A 119 2.68 -8.97 -1.45
N ASN A 120 1.48 -9.01 -2.02
CA ASN A 120 1.11 -9.94 -3.07
C ASN A 120 1.18 -9.21 -4.41
N PHE A 121 2.05 -9.68 -5.30
CA PHE A 121 2.08 -9.25 -6.70
C PHE A 121 2.31 -10.47 -7.58
N HIS A 122 1.63 -10.54 -8.73
CA HIS A 122 1.76 -11.65 -9.67
C HIS A 122 1.50 -13.04 -9.02
N GLY A 123 0.56 -13.08 -8.06
CA GLY A 123 0.21 -14.30 -7.32
C GLY A 123 1.24 -14.73 -6.25
N VAL A 124 2.33 -13.99 -6.05
CA VAL A 124 3.41 -14.33 -5.11
C VAL A 124 3.39 -13.40 -3.90
N ASN A 125 3.45 -13.98 -2.70
CA ASN A 125 3.56 -13.25 -1.44
C ASN A 125 5.04 -13.04 -1.07
N ARG A 126 5.42 -11.79 -0.75
CA ARG A 126 6.74 -11.44 -0.23
C ARG A 126 6.65 -10.51 0.95
N ASN A 127 7.51 -10.74 1.94
CA ASN A 127 7.67 -9.82 3.05
C ASN A 127 8.39 -8.56 2.58
N ILE A 128 7.82 -7.40 2.87
CA ILE A 128 8.37 -6.09 2.54
C ILE A 128 8.53 -5.29 3.83
N SER A 129 9.66 -4.61 3.94
CA SER A 129 9.91 -3.58 4.96
C SER A 129 10.13 -2.26 4.22
N SER A 130 9.38 -1.23 4.61
CA SER A 130 9.40 0.09 3.98
C SER A 130 9.56 1.17 5.05
N THR A 131 10.31 2.22 4.74
CA THR A 131 10.34 3.44 5.55
C THR A 131 9.24 4.37 5.06
N ALA A 132 8.37 4.80 5.97
CA ALA A 132 7.29 5.75 5.71
C ALA A 132 7.49 7.03 6.51
N THR A 133 7.14 8.18 5.94
CA THR A 133 6.88 9.41 6.69
C THR A 133 5.37 9.55 6.89
N ILE A 134 4.96 9.82 8.13
CA ILE A 134 3.56 9.96 8.52
C ILE A 134 3.37 11.27 9.29
N SER A 135 2.35 12.03 8.94
CA SER A 135 1.90 13.23 9.67
C SER A 135 0.38 13.26 9.77
N SER A 136 -0.12 14.07 10.69
CA SER A 136 -1.55 14.32 10.88
C SER A 136 -1.81 15.82 10.82
N LYS A 137 -2.76 16.22 9.97
CA LYS A 137 -3.18 17.63 9.80
C LYS A 137 -4.64 17.68 9.39
N ASP A 138 -5.41 18.62 9.94
CA ASP A 138 -6.84 18.85 9.61
C ASP A 138 -7.70 17.58 9.68
N GLY A 139 -7.43 16.72 10.67
CA GLY A 139 -8.13 15.45 10.85
C GLY A 139 -7.80 14.36 9.82
N LYS A 140 -6.83 14.58 8.93
CA LYS A 140 -6.35 13.65 7.92
C LYS A 140 -4.98 13.09 8.30
N ILE A 141 -4.71 11.86 7.89
CA ILE A 141 -3.38 11.25 8.00
C ILE A 141 -2.72 11.26 6.62
N TYR A 142 -1.52 11.83 6.55
CA TYR A 142 -0.69 11.85 5.36
C TYR A 142 0.40 10.81 5.54
N MET A 143 0.57 9.92 4.55
CA MET A 143 1.56 8.86 4.59
C MET A 143 2.26 8.76 3.23
N LYS A 144 3.59 8.88 3.22
CA LYS A 144 4.41 8.64 2.03
C LYS A 144 5.52 7.66 2.37
N GLY A 145 5.85 6.75 1.47
CA GLY A 145 6.98 5.87 1.69
C GLY A 145 7.44 5.17 0.42
N THR A 146 8.55 4.46 0.54
CA THR A 146 9.19 3.77 -0.58
C THR A 146 9.81 2.45 -0.15
N PHE A 147 9.92 1.53 -1.09
CA PHE A 147 10.68 0.29 -0.96
C PHE A 147 11.13 -0.18 -2.35
N ILE A 148 12.07 -1.13 -2.37
CA ILE A 148 12.54 -1.78 -3.60
C ILE A 148 11.92 -3.17 -3.68
N ALA A 149 11.37 -3.50 -4.85
CA ALA A 149 10.88 -4.83 -5.18
C ALA A 149 11.74 -5.41 -6.31
N LYS A 150 12.20 -6.66 -6.18
CA LYS A 150 12.88 -7.35 -7.27
C LYS A 150 11.88 -8.14 -8.10
N THR A 151 11.85 -7.93 -9.41
CA THR A 151 10.92 -8.61 -10.34
C THR A 151 10.95 -10.14 -10.22
N GLY A 152 12.15 -10.71 -10.11
CA GLY A 152 12.36 -12.16 -9.94
C GLY A 152 11.71 -12.74 -8.68
N ASP A 153 11.60 -11.97 -7.60
CA ASP A 153 10.96 -12.43 -6.35
C ASP A 153 9.47 -12.69 -6.58
N PHE A 154 8.84 -12.00 -7.53
CA PHE A 154 7.43 -12.13 -7.87
C PHE A 154 7.20 -12.97 -9.12
N LYS A 155 8.21 -13.74 -9.58
CA LYS A 155 8.14 -14.55 -10.82
C LYS A 155 7.81 -13.72 -12.07
N VAL A 156 8.15 -12.44 -12.08
CA VAL A 156 8.07 -11.61 -13.27
C VAL A 156 9.40 -11.72 -14.00
N THR A 157 9.39 -12.32 -15.18
CA THR A 157 10.60 -12.58 -15.96
C THR A 157 10.85 -11.43 -16.92
N ILE A 158 12.04 -10.84 -16.89
CA ILE A 158 12.47 -9.87 -17.89
C ILE A 158 13.18 -10.62 -19.03
N PRO A 159 12.64 -10.62 -20.27
CA PRO A 159 13.27 -11.28 -21.40
C PRO A 159 14.66 -10.72 -21.70
N LYS A 160 15.59 -11.60 -22.12
CA LYS A 160 16.99 -11.23 -22.37
C LYS A 160 17.16 -10.04 -23.33
N MET A 161 16.26 -9.93 -24.31
CA MET A 161 16.28 -8.86 -25.33
C MET A 161 16.09 -7.46 -24.74
N VAL A 162 15.41 -7.33 -23.60
CA VAL A 162 15.07 -6.05 -22.96
C VAL A 162 15.75 -5.84 -21.60
N MET A 163 16.58 -6.76 -21.13
CA MET A 163 17.30 -6.62 -19.85
C MET A 163 18.21 -5.37 -19.79
N LYS A 164 18.69 -4.88 -20.94
CA LYS A 164 19.46 -3.62 -21.01
C LYS A 164 18.59 -2.36 -21.02
N LYS A 165 17.27 -2.50 -20.96
CA LYS A 165 16.29 -1.41 -21.04
C LYS A 165 15.40 -1.31 -19.80
N VAL A 166 15.36 -2.35 -18.96
CA VAL A 166 14.47 -2.41 -17.78
C VAL A 166 15.27 -2.92 -16.58
N ALA A 167 15.15 -2.24 -15.45
CA ALA A 167 15.81 -2.64 -14.21
C ALA A 167 15.11 -3.83 -13.55
N GLU A 168 15.88 -4.75 -12.96
CA GLU A 168 15.33 -5.85 -12.15
C GLU A 168 14.83 -5.36 -10.78
N ASN A 169 15.48 -4.34 -10.24
CA ASN A 169 15.10 -3.68 -8.99
C ASN A 169 14.16 -2.52 -9.33
N VAL A 170 12.94 -2.62 -8.82
CA VAL A 170 11.86 -1.67 -9.07
C VAL A 170 11.67 -0.82 -7.83
N ASN A 171 11.81 0.49 -7.98
CA ASN A 171 11.47 1.44 -6.93
C ASN A 171 9.95 1.57 -6.87
N VAL A 172 9.36 1.32 -5.71
CA VAL A 172 7.93 1.52 -5.48
C VAL A 172 7.75 2.68 -4.53
N GLU A 173 6.86 3.61 -4.87
CA GLU A 173 6.43 4.71 -4.00
C GLU A 173 4.93 4.60 -3.74
N TYR A 174 4.52 4.91 -2.52
CA TYR A 174 3.13 5.11 -2.16
C TYR A 174 2.94 6.46 -1.48
N ASN A 175 1.80 7.10 -1.77
CA ASN A 175 1.39 8.37 -1.20
C ASN A 175 -0.11 8.36 -0.93
N TYR A 176 -0.47 8.46 0.34
CA TYR A 176 -1.83 8.33 0.83
C TYR A 176 -2.23 9.58 1.62
N ILE A 177 -3.45 10.04 1.33
CA ILE A 177 -4.18 10.98 2.17
C ILE A 177 -5.39 10.21 2.69
N LEU A 178 -5.38 9.90 3.98
CA LEU A 178 -6.37 9.07 4.63
C LEU A 178 -7.35 9.94 5.43
N ILE A 179 -8.63 9.66 5.26
CA ILE A 179 -9.73 10.30 5.97
C ILE A 179 -10.45 9.27 6.86
N LYS A 180 -11.03 9.72 7.97
CA LYS A 180 -11.77 8.85 8.89
C LYS A 180 -13.05 8.30 8.24
#